data_AF-A0A343ASS8-F1
#
_entry.id   AF-A0A343ASS8-F1
#
_cell.length_a   1.000
_cell.length_b   1.000
_cell.length_c   1.000
_cell.angle_alpha   90.00
_cell.angle_beta   90.00
_cell.angle_gamma   90.00
#
_symmetry.space_group_name_H-M   'P 1'
#
loop_
_entity.id
_entity.type
_entity.pdbx_description
1 polymer ?
#
loop_
_entity_poly.entity_id
_entity_poly.type
_entity_poly.pdbx_seq_one_letter_code
_entity_poly.pdbx_strand_id
1 'polypeptide(L)'
;VEEVSGRLDEAQKTADGWGPISQDPNLADQHAHNVRKFREGLAELQRGVDDVNDQAARFSAHNVPLTPANSAKLHDLNNRWKNLETAVNDRWRQVASRSREVTPLTPAQLASSVSPPWERATTSNKVPYYINHDQESTHWDHPIMMDLLDSMNEFNHIKFSAYRTATKLRMLQKKLSLDLAKLQMATDVFDEHGLRGQNDRLIDVGDMVVVLSALYANISADHPEVNTTLAIDLCLNWLLNVYDSQRTGQMRVLSFKIGLVCLCCGHLEEKYRYMFRLIADPNRLVDQRKLGLLLHDCVQVPRQLGEVAAFGGSNIEPSVRSCFTKAGKDRETIEAVHFLAWVQQEPQSLVWLAVLHRVAASENIQHQVKCNICKAYPIVGLRYRCLKCLSFDMCQRCFFDGRSGKSHKITHPMR
;
A
#
# COMPACT_ATOMS: atom_id res chain seq x y z
N VAL A 1 -17.49 -3.19 29.93
CA VAL A 1 -16.54 -2.12 30.38
C VAL A 1 -15.66 -2.61 31.52
N GLU A 2 -16.22 -3.05 32.65
CA GLU A 2 -15.41 -3.40 33.84
C GLU A 2 -14.46 -4.59 33.61
N GLU A 3 -14.92 -5.64 32.92
CA GLU A 3 -14.07 -6.79 32.55
C GLU A 3 -12.88 -6.38 31.67
N VAL A 4 -13.13 -5.60 30.62
CA VAL A 4 -12.08 -5.11 29.71
C VAL A 4 -11.13 -4.16 30.44
N SER A 5 -11.64 -3.32 31.35
CA SER A 5 -10.81 -2.45 32.19
C SER A 5 -9.90 -3.24 33.11
N GLY A 6 -10.37 -4.33 33.73
CA GLY A 6 -9.54 -5.18 34.58
C GLY A 6 -8.40 -5.87 33.81
N ARG A 7 -8.71 -6.41 32.62
CA ARG A 7 -7.68 -6.97 31.73
C ARG A 7 -6.66 -5.91 31.26
N LEU A 8 -7.12 -4.67 31.07
CA LEU A 8 -6.27 -3.54 30.71
C LEU A 8 -5.34 -3.14 31.87
N ASP A 9 -5.82 -3.17 33.12
CA ASP A 9 -5.00 -2.93 34.31
C ASP A 9 -3.86 -3.96 34.44
N GLU A 10 -4.15 -5.24 34.21
CA GLU A 10 -3.14 -6.31 34.26
C GLU A 10 -2.10 -6.17 33.15
N ALA A 11 -2.53 -5.83 31.94
CA ALA A 11 -1.65 -5.57 30.82
C ALA A 11 -0.77 -4.33 31.06
N GLN A 12 -1.31 -3.25 31.63
CA GLN A 12 -0.55 -2.06 32.01
C GLN A 12 0.52 -2.38 33.06
N LYS A 13 0.18 -3.12 34.12
CA LYS A 13 1.16 -3.56 35.13
C LYS A 13 2.29 -4.39 34.53
N THR A 14 1.98 -5.23 33.55
CA THR A 14 2.98 -6.05 32.86
C THR A 14 3.92 -5.18 32.02
N ALA A 15 3.37 -4.21 31.29
CA ALA A 15 4.16 -3.27 30.49
C ALA A 15 5.03 -2.34 31.36
N ASP A 16 4.50 -1.84 32.47
CA ASP A 16 5.21 -0.99 33.44
C ASP A 16 6.33 -1.76 34.15
N GLY A 17 6.18 -3.07 34.30
CA GLY A 17 7.18 -3.97 34.90
C GLY A 17 8.36 -4.30 34.01
N TRP A 18 8.39 -3.84 32.75
CA TRP A 18 9.51 -4.09 31.86
C TRP A 18 10.76 -3.30 32.28
N GLY A 19 11.77 -4.03 32.78
CA GLY A 19 13.04 -3.46 33.24
C GLY A 19 13.90 -2.82 32.13
N PRO A 20 15.18 -2.51 32.38
CA PRO A 20 16.07 -1.97 31.36
C PRO A 20 16.33 -2.99 30.23
N ILE A 21 16.54 -2.50 29.00
CA ILE A 21 16.83 -3.36 27.85
C ILE A 21 18.27 -3.87 27.95
N SER A 22 18.44 -5.19 28.04
CA SER A 22 19.75 -5.84 28.11
C SER A 22 20.61 -5.52 26.88
N GLN A 23 21.93 -5.44 27.10
CA GLN A 23 22.92 -5.33 26.03
C GLN A 23 23.37 -6.70 25.49
N ASP A 24 23.04 -7.79 26.19
CA ASP A 24 23.36 -9.15 25.74
C ASP A 24 22.40 -9.58 24.62
N PRO A 25 22.89 -9.98 23.43
CA PRO A 25 22.08 -10.42 22.31
C PRO A 25 21.11 -11.57 22.63
N ASN A 26 21.50 -12.54 23.45
CA ASN A 26 20.64 -13.69 23.76
C ASN A 26 19.48 -13.29 24.68
N LEU A 27 19.73 -12.38 25.61
CA LEU A 27 18.70 -11.80 26.48
C LEU A 27 17.81 -10.81 25.71
N ALA A 28 18.37 -10.12 24.71
CA ALA A 28 17.60 -9.26 23.82
C ALA A 28 16.62 -10.06 22.97
N ASP A 29 17.03 -11.21 22.43
CA ASP A 29 16.16 -12.15 21.70
C ASP A 29 15.03 -12.69 22.57
N GLN A 30 15.35 -13.14 23.79
CA GLN A 30 14.34 -13.64 24.71
C GLN A 30 13.36 -12.55 25.15
N HIS A 31 13.85 -11.33 25.35
CA HIS A 31 13.01 -10.19 25.67
C HIS A 31 12.16 -9.74 24.48
N ALA A 32 12.70 -9.81 23.25
CA ALA A 32 11.93 -9.57 22.03
C ALA A 32 10.79 -10.58 21.92
N HIS A 33 11.10 -11.87 22.08
CA HIS A 33 10.12 -12.94 22.07
C HIS A 33 9.01 -12.71 23.11
N ASN A 34 9.37 -12.30 24.33
CA ASN A 34 8.41 -12.01 25.39
C ASN A 34 7.51 -10.81 25.05
N VAL A 35 8.08 -9.72 24.53
CA VAL A 35 7.32 -8.53 24.12
C VAL A 35 6.43 -8.85 22.93
N ARG A 36 6.90 -9.65 21.97
CA ARG A 36 6.12 -10.14 20.82
C ARG A 36 4.92 -10.97 21.28
N LYS A 37 5.14 -11.97 22.13
CA LYS A 37 4.08 -12.83 22.67
C LYS A 37 3.05 -12.04 23.48
N PHE A 38 3.52 -11.09 24.29
CA PHE A 38 2.63 -10.18 25.02
C PHE A 38 1.77 -9.36 24.06
N ARG A 39 2.38 -8.85 23.00
CA ARG A 39 1.74 -8.04 21.96
C ARG A 39 0.73 -8.82 21.11
N GLU A 40 1.01 -10.09 20.80
CA GLU A 40 0.04 -11.00 20.17
C GLU A 40 -1.19 -11.22 21.09
N GLY A 41 -0.97 -11.31 22.41
CA GLY A 41 -2.04 -11.39 23.40
C GLY A 41 -2.93 -10.14 23.50
N LEU A 42 -2.44 -8.97 23.07
CA LEU A 42 -3.23 -7.73 23.07
C LEU A 42 -4.38 -7.75 22.05
N ALA A 43 -4.35 -8.63 21.04
CA ALA A 43 -5.42 -8.73 20.05
C ALA A 43 -6.78 -9.11 20.67
N GLU A 44 -6.79 -9.88 21.76
CA GLU A 44 -8.02 -10.18 22.50
C GLU A 44 -8.52 -8.97 23.29
N LEU A 45 -7.61 -8.23 23.90
CA LEU A 45 -7.94 -7.02 24.66
C LEU A 45 -8.48 -5.93 23.72
N GLN A 46 -7.88 -5.80 22.53
CA GLN A 46 -8.36 -4.91 21.47
C GLN A 46 -9.77 -5.29 21.03
N ARG A 47 -10.05 -6.58 20.79
CA ARG A 47 -11.41 -7.05 20.46
C ARG A 47 -12.43 -6.68 21.55
N GLY A 48 -12.04 -6.77 22.81
CA GLY A 48 -12.89 -6.33 23.93
C GLY A 48 -13.16 -4.82 23.92
N VAL A 49 -12.15 -4.00 23.66
CA VAL A 49 -12.31 -2.54 23.52
C VAL A 49 -13.20 -2.19 22.31
N ASP A 50 -12.98 -2.86 21.18
CA ASP A 50 -13.78 -2.68 19.96
C ASP A 50 -15.24 -3.08 20.19
N ASP A 51 -15.52 -4.19 20.87
CA ASP A 51 -16.90 -4.62 21.17
C ASP A 51 -17.61 -3.60 22.09
N VAL A 52 -16.92 -3.09 23.11
CA VAL A 52 -17.47 -2.05 23.99
C VAL A 52 -17.74 -0.75 23.21
N ASN A 53 -16.87 -0.36 22.27
CA ASN A 53 -17.09 0.78 21.39
C ASN A 53 -18.22 0.54 20.39
N ASP A 54 -18.33 -0.66 19.82
CA ASP A 54 -19.43 -1.03 18.91
C ASP A 54 -20.77 -1.06 19.64
N GLN A 55 -20.82 -1.52 20.90
CA GLN A 55 -22.01 -1.42 21.75
C GLN A 55 -22.41 0.04 21.99
N ALA A 56 -21.44 0.92 22.32
CA ALA A 56 -21.67 2.36 22.46
C ALA A 56 -22.20 2.98 21.16
N ALA A 57 -21.64 2.60 20.00
CA ALA A 57 -22.09 3.04 18.69
C ALA A 57 -23.52 2.56 18.38
N ARG A 58 -23.88 1.32 18.75
CA ARG A 58 -25.25 0.80 18.62
C ARG A 58 -26.25 1.60 19.43
N PHE A 59 -25.93 1.98 20.67
CA PHE A 59 -26.80 2.83 21.48
C PHE A 59 -27.01 4.20 20.82
N SER A 60 -25.93 4.82 20.35
CA SER A 60 -25.99 6.09 19.63
C SER A 60 -26.85 5.99 18.35
N ALA A 61 -26.69 4.92 17.57
CA ALA A 61 -27.48 4.67 16.36
C ALA A 61 -28.98 4.48 16.60
N HIS A 62 -29.37 4.07 17.82
CA HIS A 62 -30.78 3.93 18.23
C HIS A 62 -31.28 5.13 19.07
N ASN A 63 -30.57 6.27 19.04
CA ASN A 63 -30.88 7.48 19.82
C ASN A 63 -30.96 7.25 21.34
N VAL A 64 -30.17 6.30 21.87
CA VAL A 64 -30.04 6.07 23.31
C VAL A 64 -28.73 6.72 23.78
N PRO A 65 -28.75 7.90 24.42
CA PRO A 65 -27.54 8.55 24.89
C PRO A 65 -26.94 7.79 26.08
N LEU A 66 -25.62 7.61 26.06
CA LEU A 66 -24.89 7.12 27.24
C LEU A 66 -24.92 8.17 28.35
N THR A 67 -25.02 7.73 29.61
CA THR A 67 -24.90 8.64 30.75
C THR A 67 -23.50 9.28 30.77
N PRO A 68 -23.35 10.50 31.33
CA PRO A 68 -22.04 11.17 31.43
C PRO A 68 -20.97 10.29 32.11
N ALA A 69 -21.37 9.52 33.12
CA ALA A 69 -20.49 8.57 33.80
C ALA A 69 -20.00 7.43 32.88
N ASN A 70 -20.89 6.85 32.06
CA ASN A 70 -20.51 5.78 31.13
C ASN A 70 -19.68 6.32 29.96
N SER A 71 -19.97 7.53 29.48
CA SER A 71 -19.15 8.20 28.46
C SER A 71 -17.74 8.48 28.96
N ALA A 72 -17.59 8.93 30.22
CA ALA A 72 -16.29 9.15 30.84
C ALA A 72 -15.51 7.83 31.00
N LYS A 73 -16.15 6.76 31.46
CA LYS A 73 -15.53 5.41 31.55
C LYS A 73 -15.08 4.89 30.19
N LEU A 74 -15.87 5.09 29.14
CA LEU A 74 -15.51 4.68 27.78
C LEU A 74 -14.32 5.48 27.24
N HIS A 75 -14.31 6.80 27.48
CA HIS A 75 -13.19 7.66 27.09
C HIS A 75 -11.89 7.30 27.82
N ASP A 76 -11.96 7.06 29.13
CA ASP A 76 -10.82 6.59 29.93
C ASP A 76 -10.27 5.26 29.41
N LEU A 77 -11.14 4.27 29.17
CA LEU A 77 -10.77 2.97 28.62
C LEU A 77 -10.02 3.13 27.28
N ASN A 78 -10.55 3.95 26.37
CA ASN A 78 -9.93 4.20 25.05
C ASN A 78 -8.57 4.90 25.16
N ASN A 79 -8.44 5.88 26.06
CA ASN A 79 -7.17 6.58 26.29
C ASN A 79 -6.12 5.64 26.87
N ARG A 80 -6.49 4.83 27.88
CA ARG A 80 -5.60 3.86 28.52
C ARG A 80 -5.16 2.76 27.56
N TRP A 81 -6.08 2.26 26.73
CA TRP A 81 -5.77 1.33 25.66
C TRP A 81 -4.74 1.93 24.69
N LYS A 82 -4.99 3.15 24.21
CA LYS A 82 -4.09 3.85 23.29
C LYS A 82 -2.69 4.07 23.89
N ASN A 83 -2.62 4.42 25.17
CA ASN A 83 -1.35 4.60 25.88
C ASN A 83 -0.59 3.28 26.01
N LEU A 84 -1.27 2.19 26.40
CA LEU A 84 -0.68 0.85 26.47
C LEU A 84 -0.18 0.39 25.09
N GLU A 85 -1.00 0.52 24.06
CA GLU A 85 -0.65 0.15 22.68
C GLU A 85 0.58 0.93 22.21
N THR A 86 0.66 2.23 22.51
CA THR A 86 1.83 3.06 22.18
C THR A 86 3.08 2.58 22.93
N ALA A 87 2.99 2.38 24.25
CA ALA A 87 4.11 1.93 25.08
C ALA A 87 4.65 0.56 24.64
N VAL A 88 3.76 -0.38 24.34
CA VAL A 88 4.11 -1.73 23.88
C VAL A 88 4.78 -1.69 22.50
N ASN A 89 4.26 -0.89 21.58
CA ASN A 89 4.86 -0.74 20.25
C ASN A 89 6.24 -0.05 20.31
N ASP A 90 6.40 0.98 21.15
CA ASP A 90 7.69 1.64 21.33
C ASP A 90 8.71 0.71 21.99
N ARG A 91 8.27 -0.10 22.97
CA ARG A 91 9.12 -1.14 23.54
C ARG A 91 9.54 -2.17 22.49
N TRP A 92 8.60 -2.66 21.70
CA TRP A 92 8.90 -3.62 20.63
C TRP A 92 9.94 -3.06 19.66
N ARG A 93 9.83 -1.80 19.22
CA ARG A 93 10.85 -1.17 18.35
C ARG A 93 12.25 -1.18 18.98
N GLN A 94 12.34 -0.86 20.27
CA GLN A 94 13.63 -0.82 20.97
C GLN A 94 14.26 -2.21 21.12
N VAL A 95 13.46 -3.28 21.20
CA VAL A 95 13.94 -4.64 21.42
C VAL A 95 14.08 -5.42 20.10
N ALA A 96 13.19 -5.21 19.14
CA ALA A 96 13.22 -5.80 17.80
C ALA A 96 14.44 -5.36 17.00
N SER A 97 14.86 -4.10 17.12
CA SER A 97 16.13 -3.62 16.53
C SER A 97 17.36 -4.34 17.08
N ARG A 98 17.25 -5.04 18.21
CA ARG A 98 18.31 -5.81 18.85
C ARG A 98 18.12 -7.33 18.74
N SER A 99 16.98 -7.79 18.23
CA SER A 99 16.67 -9.21 18.09
C SER A 99 17.12 -9.74 16.73
N ARG A 100 17.65 -10.97 16.73
CA ARG A 100 18.08 -11.72 15.57
C ARG A 100 16.90 -12.21 14.71
N GLU A 101 15.69 -12.35 15.27
CA GLU A 101 14.52 -12.91 14.56
C GLU A 101 14.01 -12.03 13.41
N VAL A 102 14.27 -10.72 13.45
CA VAL A 102 14.00 -9.79 12.34
C VAL A 102 15.26 -8.96 12.16
N THR A 103 16.37 -9.59 11.76
CA THR A 103 17.60 -8.82 11.50
C THR A 103 17.37 -8.04 10.21
N PRO A 104 17.24 -6.69 10.25
CA PRO A 104 17.14 -5.91 9.03
C PRO A 104 18.41 -6.13 8.21
N LEU A 105 18.31 -6.10 6.89
CA LEU A 105 19.52 -6.17 6.08
C LEU A 105 20.46 -5.02 6.46
N THR A 106 21.67 -5.38 6.89
CA THR A 106 22.72 -4.41 7.16
C THR A 106 23.05 -3.62 5.89
N PRO A 107 23.60 -2.40 6.01
CA PRO A 107 24.08 -1.66 4.83
C PRO A 107 25.03 -2.48 3.95
N ALA A 108 25.85 -3.35 4.55
CA ALA A 108 26.73 -4.27 3.84
C ALA A 108 25.97 -5.36 3.05
N GLN A 109 24.88 -5.89 3.61
CA GLN A 109 24.02 -6.81 2.88
C GLN A 109 23.26 -6.11 1.75
N LEU A 110 22.76 -4.90 1.96
CA LEU A 110 22.14 -4.12 0.88
C LEU A 110 23.13 -3.72 -0.21
N ALA A 111 24.43 -3.60 0.10
CA ALA A 111 25.45 -3.33 -0.91
C ALA A 111 25.58 -4.45 -1.96
N SER A 112 25.18 -5.69 -1.64
CA SER A 112 25.17 -6.80 -2.61
C SER A 112 23.95 -6.80 -3.55
N SER A 113 23.06 -5.82 -3.44
CA SER A 113 21.98 -5.60 -4.43
C SER A 113 22.52 -5.21 -5.81
N VAL A 114 23.72 -4.62 -5.86
CA VAL A 114 24.42 -4.26 -7.08
C VAL A 114 25.68 -5.09 -7.27
N SER A 115 26.12 -5.20 -8.52
CA SER A 115 27.36 -5.84 -8.91
C SER A 115 28.27 -4.83 -9.63
N PRO A 116 29.60 -5.05 -9.63
CA PRO A 116 30.52 -4.25 -10.44
C PRO A 116 30.01 -4.06 -11.88
N PRO A 117 30.13 -2.86 -12.47
CA PRO A 117 30.89 -1.69 -11.98
C PRO A 117 30.12 -0.79 -11.00
N TRP A 118 28.94 -1.21 -10.53
CA TRP A 118 28.11 -0.42 -9.63
C TRP A 118 28.45 -0.64 -8.17
N GLU A 119 28.44 0.45 -7.40
CA GLU A 119 28.55 0.45 -5.94
C GLU A 119 27.36 1.19 -5.33
N ARG A 120 26.77 0.61 -4.29
CA ARG A 120 25.71 1.26 -3.52
C ARG A 120 26.33 2.00 -2.34
N ALA A 121 26.04 3.29 -2.24
CA ALA A 121 26.46 4.16 -1.14
C ALA A 121 25.25 4.83 -0.48
N THR A 122 25.46 5.56 0.62
CA THR A 122 24.40 6.28 1.34
C THR A 122 24.83 7.67 1.73
N THR A 123 23.91 8.64 1.69
CA THR A 123 24.14 10.00 2.19
C THR A 123 24.16 10.04 3.73
N SER A 124 24.46 11.22 4.30
CA SER A 124 24.34 11.47 5.74
C SER A 124 22.96 11.13 6.30
N ASN A 125 21.91 11.36 5.50
CA ASN A 125 20.51 11.09 5.85
C ASN A 125 20.08 9.66 5.50
N LYS A 126 21.05 8.76 5.26
CA LYS A 126 20.85 7.34 4.95
C LYS A 126 20.12 7.06 3.63
N VAL A 127 19.96 8.08 2.77
CA VAL A 127 19.38 7.90 1.44
C VAL A 127 20.37 7.16 0.54
N PRO A 128 19.97 6.04 -0.09
CA PRO A 128 20.85 5.33 -1.00
C PRO A 128 21.07 6.09 -2.31
N TYR A 129 22.27 5.96 -2.85
CA TYR A 129 22.63 6.36 -4.20
C TYR A 129 23.64 5.35 -4.77
N TYR A 130 23.81 5.35 -6.09
CA TYR A 130 24.55 4.33 -6.82
C TYR A 130 25.64 4.98 -7.65
N ILE A 131 26.87 4.48 -7.52
CA ILE A 131 28.06 4.96 -8.18
C ILE A 131 28.39 3.99 -9.30
N ASN A 132 28.54 4.48 -10.53
CA ASN A 132 29.06 3.70 -11.64
C ASN A 132 30.52 4.05 -11.85
N HIS A 133 31.42 3.12 -11.51
CA HIS A 133 32.87 3.32 -11.59
C HIS A 133 33.40 3.37 -13.01
N ASP A 134 32.74 2.71 -13.97
CA ASP A 134 33.16 2.74 -15.38
C ASP A 134 32.84 4.07 -16.06
N GLN A 135 31.75 4.72 -15.63
CA GLN A 135 31.27 5.99 -16.19
C GLN A 135 31.58 7.21 -15.31
N GLU A 136 32.26 7.01 -14.17
CA GLU A 136 32.57 8.05 -13.18
C GLU A 136 31.34 8.91 -12.80
N SER A 137 30.19 8.27 -12.63
CA SER A 137 28.90 8.95 -12.43
C SER A 137 28.15 8.45 -11.21
N THR A 138 27.24 9.27 -10.69
CA THR A 138 26.39 8.93 -9.54
C THR A 138 24.91 9.11 -9.90
N HIS A 139 24.09 8.19 -9.41
CA HIS A 139 22.67 8.11 -9.72
C HIS A 139 21.87 7.90 -8.44
N TRP A 140 20.69 8.51 -8.36
CA TRP A 140 19.75 8.21 -7.27
C TRP A 140 19.02 6.89 -7.48
N ASP A 141 18.94 6.44 -8.73
CA ASP A 141 18.19 5.26 -9.12
C ASP A 141 19.11 4.05 -9.21
N HIS A 142 18.59 2.91 -8.73
CA HIS A 142 19.27 1.64 -8.85
C HIS A 142 19.44 1.29 -10.34
N PRO A 143 20.56 0.72 -10.80
CA PRO A 143 20.78 0.37 -12.22
C PRO A 143 19.63 -0.45 -12.84
N ILE A 144 19.22 -1.52 -12.15
CA ILE A 144 18.06 -2.32 -12.55
C ILE A 144 16.74 -1.51 -12.58
N MET A 145 16.57 -0.48 -11.74
CA MET A 145 15.41 0.41 -11.79
C MET A 145 15.47 1.32 -13.03
N MET A 146 16.66 1.84 -13.37
CA MET A 146 16.86 2.63 -14.60
C MET A 146 16.51 1.79 -15.84
N ASP A 147 17.07 0.58 -15.96
CA ASP A 147 16.76 -0.35 -17.05
C ASP A 147 15.25 -0.67 -17.12
N LEU A 148 14.63 -0.86 -15.95
CA LEU A 148 13.20 -1.12 -15.84
C LEU A 148 12.37 0.07 -16.34
N LEU A 149 12.69 1.29 -15.91
CA LEU A 149 11.98 2.49 -16.36
C LEU A 149 12.19 2.76 -17.86
N ASP A 150 13.39 2.49 -18.39
CA ASP A 150 13.67 2.61 -19.82
C ASP A 150 12.88 1.60 -20.64
N SER A 151 12.81 0.34 -20.19
CA SER A 151 12.02 -0.71 -20.85
C SER A 151 10.51 -0.38 -20.90
N MET A 152 10.00 0.40 -19.95
CA MET A 152 8.61 0.85 -19.96
C MET A 152 8.26 1.75 -21.14
N ASN A 153 9.25 2.36 -21.81
CA ASN A 153 9.01 3.16 -23.01
C ASN A 153 8.46 2.34 -24.17
N GLU A 154 8.70 1.02 -24.19
CA GLU A 154 8.12 0.12 -25.18
C GLU A 154 6.59 0.15 -25.13
N PHE A 155 5.97 0.46 -23.99
CA PHE A 155 4.51 0.54 -23.85
C PHE A 155 3.91 1.88 -24.30
N ASN A 156 4.72 2.85 -24.74
CA ASN A 156 4.23 4.16 -25.17
C ASN A 156 3.32 4.10 -26.41
N HIS A 157 3.38 3.01 -27.19
CA HIS A 157 2.47 2.74 -28.30
C HIS A 157 1.01 2.47 -27.88
N ILE A 158 0.78 2.08 -26.61
CA ILE A 158 -0.56 1.76 -26.12
C ILE A 158 -1.41 3.04 -26.12
N LYS A 159 -2.45 3.06 -26.94
CA LYS A 159 -3.29 4.23 -27.22
C LYS A 159 -4.05 4.72 -25.99
N PHE A 160 -4.59 3.80 -25.20
CA PHE A 160 -5.40 4.10 -24.03
C PHE A 160 -4.51 4.28 -22.80
N SER A 161 -4.43 5.50 -22.28
CA SER A 161 -3.54 5.88 -21.17
C SER A 161 -3.71 5.00 -19.93
N ALA A 162 -4.94 4.71 -19.51
CA ALA A 162 -5.20 3.90 -18.34
C ALA A 162 -4.62 2.48 -18.47
N TYR A 163 -4.68 1.88 -19.67
CA TYR A 163 -4.06 0.59 -19.96
C TYR A 163 -2.55 0.68 -20.07
N ARG A 164 -2.02 1.75 -20.70
CA ARG A 164 -0.58 2.00 -20.78
C ARG A 164 0.04 2.08 -19.39
N THR A 165 -0.51 2.93 -18.53
CA THR A 165 -0.05 3.07 -17.13
C THR A 165 -0.20 1.77 -16.36
N ALA A 166 -1.32 1.05 -16.52
CA ALA A 166 -1.51 -0.25 -15.88
C ALA A 166 -0.48 -1.30 -16.34
N THR A 167 -0.12 -1.35 -17.63
CA THR A 167 0.91 -2.26 -18.14
C THR A 167 2.30 -1.91 -17.61
N LYS A 168 2.66 -0.61 -17.59
CA LYS A 168 3.89 -0.13 -16.94
C LYS A 168 3.95 -0.51 -15.46
N LEU A 169 2.87 -0.25 -14.72
CA LEU A 169 2.77 -0.61 -13.31
C LEU A 169 2.79 -2.12 -13.08
N ARG A 170 2.22 -2.92 -13.97
CA ARG A 170 2.26 -4.38 -13.86
C ARG A 170 3.69 -4.91 -14.04
N MET A 171 4.46 -4.34 -14.96
CA MET A 171 5.88 -4.67 -15.13
C MET A 171 6.68 -4.31 -13.88
N LEU A 172 6.47 -3.11 -13.34
CA LEU A 172 7.06 -2.67 -12.08
C LEU A 172 6.69 -3.59 -10.91
N GLN A 173 5.40 -3.88 -10.75
CA GLN A 173 4.85 -4.71 -9.69
C GLN A 173 5.52 -6.09 -9.64
N LYS A 174 5.67 -6.74 -10.80
CA LYS A 174 6.38 -8.03 -10.93
C LYS A 174 7.86 -7.91 -10.61
N LYS A 175 8.53 -6.87 -11.12
CA LYS A 175 9.97 -6.68 -10.86
C LYS A 175 10.26 -6.43 -9.38
N LEU A 176 9.34 -5.76 -8.68
CA LEU A 176 9.38 -5.56 -7.24
C LEU A 176 8.85 -6.76 -6.43
N SER A 177 8.34 -7.82 -7.07
CA SER A 177 7.68 -8.96 -6.41
C SER A 177 6.51 -8.56 -5.48
N LEU A 178 5.92 -7.38 -5.68
CA LEU A 178 4.78 -6.91 -4.87
C LEU A 178 3.48 -7.62 -5.27
N ASP A 179 3.42 -8.25 -6.44
CA ASP A 179 2.30 -9.11 -6.80
C ASP A 179 2.25 -10.45 -6.05
N LEU A 180 3.29 -10.76 -5.26
CA LEU A 180 3.31 -11.88 -4.32
C LEU A 180 2.92 -11.44 -2.89
N ALA A 181 3.04 -10.15 -2.59
CA ALA A 181 2.71 -9.59 -1.28
C ALA A 181 1.20 -9.54 -1.07
N LYS A 182 0.61 -10.45 -0.29
CA LYS A 182 -0.83 -10.41 0.02
C LYS A 182 -1.17 -9.16 0.84
N LEU A 183 -2.36 -8.58 0.64
CA LEU A 183 -2.82 -7.41 1.40
C LEU A 183 -2.75 -7.65 2.91
N GLN A 184 -3.23 -8.80 3.39
CA GLN A 184 -3.18 -9.15 4.81
C GLN A 184 -1.74 -9.21 5.35
N MET A 185 -0.82 -9.83 4.60
CA MET A 185 0.60 -9.88 4.95
C MET A 185 1.20 -8.47 5.09
N ALA A 186 0.89 -7.56 4.16
CA ALA A 186 1.35 -6.18 4.25
C ALA A 186 0.77 -5.46 5.48
N THR A 187 -0.52 -5.67 5.78
CA THR A 187 -1.15 -5.06 6.96
C THR A 187 -0.58 -5.59 8.27
N ASP A 188 -0.32 -6.90 8.36
CA ASP A 188 0.26 -7.53 9.54
C ASP A 188 1.66 -6.98 9.79
N VAL A 189 2.48 -6.86 8.75
CA VAL A 189 3.82 -6.27 8.83
C VAL A 189 3.76 -4.80 9.27
N PHE A 190 2.83 -4.00 8.75
CA PHE A 190 2.68 -2.61 9.21
C PHE A 190 2.32 -2.52 10.68
N ASP A 191 1.40 -3.38 11.11
CA ASP A 191 0.97 -3.43 12.50
C ASP A 191 2.16 -3.88 13.35
N GLU A 192 2.86 -4.96 13.01
CA GLU A 192 4.08 -5.46 13.65
C GLU A 192 5.15 -4.40 13.90
N HIS A 193 5.30 -3.44 13.00
CA HIS A 193 6.31 -2.37 13.10
C HIS A 193 5.76 -1.08 13.75
N GLY A 194 4.57 -1.16 14.35
CA GLY A 194 3.92 -0.06 15.07
C GLY A 194 3.46 1.08 14.16
N LEU A 195 3.22 0.81 12.87
CA LEU A 195 2.76 1.82 11.92
C LEU A 195 1.24 2.03 11.99
N ARG A 196 0.50 1.16 12.69
CA ARG A 196 -0.96 1.28 12.87
C ARG A 196 -1.31 2.63 13.52
N GLY A 197 -2.27 3.34 12.93
CA GLY A 197 -2.73 4.65 13.44
C GLY A 197 -1.70 5.80 13.38
N GLN A 198 -0.46 5.57 12.93
CA GLN A 198 0.61 6.59 12.88
C GLN A 198 0.74 7.24 11.49
N ASN A 199 -0.35 7.38 10.74
CA ASN A 199 -0.32 7.73 9.31
C ASN A 199 0.27 9.13 9.01
N ASP A 200 0.16 10.07 9.96
CA ASP A 200 0.73 11.42 9.84
C ASP A 200 2.23 11.50 10.23
N ARG A 201 2.77 10.45 10.86
CA ARG A 201 4.19 10.40 11.26
C ARG A 201 5.08 10.25 10.02
N LEU A 202 6.30 10.80 10.09
CA LEU A 202 7.36 10.51 9.15
C LEU A 202 8.09 9.21 9.50
N ILE A 203 8.28 8.36 8.50
CA ILE A 203 9.15 7.17 8.55
C ILE A 203 10.43 7.49 7.79
N ASP A 204 11.59 7.15 8.35
CA ASP A 204 12.89 7.35 7.71
C ASP A 204 13.34 6.12 6.92
N VAL A 205 14.40 6.26 6.12
CA VAL A 205 14.92 5.17 5.28
C VAL A 205 15.28 3.93 6.10
N GLY A 206 15.82 4.09 7.30
CA GLY A 206 16.19 2.97 8.17
C GLY A 206 14.95 2.16 8.54
N ASP A 207 13.94 2.82 9.08
CA ASP A 207 12.66 2.20 9.44
C ASP A 207 11.95 1.59 8.23
N MET A 208 12.00 2.24 7.05
CA MET A 208 11.47 1.67 5.81
C MET A 208 12.14 0.35 5.45
N VAL A 209 13.47 0.27 5.55
CA VAL A 209 14.24 -0.96 5.27
C VAL A 209 13.85 -2.08 6.24
N VAL A 210 13.64 -1.79 7.52
CA VAL A 210 13.18 -2.80 8.49
C VAL A 210 11.84 -3.39 8.07
N VAL A 211 10.87 -2.52 7.75
CA VAL A 211 9.52 -2.94 7.39
C VAL A 211 9.52 -3.72 6.06
N LEU A 212 10.29 -3.25 5.07
CA LEU A 212 10.46 -3.97 3.80
C LEU A 212 11.17 -5.31 4.01
N SER A 213 12.16 -5.40 4.89
CA SER A 213 12.86 -6.66 5.20
C SER A 213 11.89 -7.70 5.76
N ALA A 214 11.00 -7.32 6.67
CA ALA A 214 9.98 -8.21 7.19
C ALA A 214 8.97 -8.63 6.11
N LEU A 215 8.53 -7.69 5.27
CA LEU A 215 7.62 -7.99 4.15
C LEU A 215 8.23 -8.99 3.18
N TYR A 216 9.47 -8.76 2.73
CA TYR A 216 10.13 -9.64 1.77
C TYR A 216 10.61 -10.96 2.39
N ALA A 217 10.88 -11.01 3.69
CA ALA A 217 11.10 -12.27 4.40
C ALA A 217 9.83 -13.16 4.32
N ASN A 218 8.65 -12.57 4.60
CA ASN A 218 7.37 -13.29 4.50
C ASN A 218 7.05 -13.70 3.05
N ILE A 219 7.37 -12.88 2.06
CA ILE A 219 7.24 -13.26 0.64
C ILE A 219 8.17 -14.44 0.31
N SER A 220 9.44 -14.37 0.72
CA SER A 220 10.45 -15.39 0.41
C SER A 220 10.19 -16.74 1.09
N ALA A 221 9.43 -16.75 2.19
CA ALA A 221 9.01 -17.98 2.84
C ALA A 221 8.11 -18.83 1.94
N ASP A 222 7.20 -18.18 1.20
CA ASP A 222 6.33 -18.84 0.20
C ASP A 222 7.00 -18.94 -1.18
N HIS A 223 7.94 -18.04 -1.47
CA HIS A 223 8.60 -17.87 -2.78
C HIS A 223 10.13 -17.76 -2.66
N PRO A 224 10.85 -18.87 -2.42
CA PRO A 224 12.30 -18.87 -2.17
C PRO A 224 13.14 -18.34 -3.33
N GLU A 225 12.58 -18.27 -4.54
CA GLU A 225 13.22 -17.71 -5.74
C GLU A 225 13.39 -16.18 -5.69
N VAL A 226 12.70 -15.48 -4.78
CA VAL A 226 12.76 -14.03 -4.66
C VAL A 226 14.08 -13.62 -4.01
N ASN A 227 14.90 -12.87 -4.75
CA ASN A 227 16.07 -12.20 -4.19
C ASN A 227 15.62 -11.04 -3.29
N THR A 228 15.56 -11.28 -1.99
CA THR A 228 15.07 -10.32 -0.99
C THR A 228 15.92 -9.05 -0.96
N THR A 229 17.25 -9.15 -0.99
CA THR A 229 18.16 -8.00 -0.98
C THR A 229 17.88 -7.06 -2.14
N LEU A 230 17.79 -7.59 -3.37
CA LEU A 230 17.50 -6.78 -4.54
C LEU A 230 16.08 -6.21 -4.49
N ALA A 231 15.09 -7.02 -4.09
CA ALA A 231 13.69 -6.59 -4.05
C ALA A 231 13.46 -5.46 -3.03
N ILE A 232 14.10 -5.54 -1.85
CA ILE A 232 14.07 -4.48 -0.83
C ILE A 232 14.64 -3.17 -1.39
N ASP A 233 15.81 -3.22 -2.02
CA ASP A 233 16.48 -2.00 -2.48
C ASP A 233 15.75 -1.36 -3.68
N LEU A 234 15.21 -2.17 -4.61
CA LEU A 234 14.37 -1.69 -5.70
C LEU A 234 13.05 -1.09 -5.20
N CYS A 235 12.41 -1.73 -4.21
CA CYS A 235 11.15 -1.25 -3.64
C CYS A 235 11.35 0.06 -2.87
N LEU A 236 12.44 0.15 -2.09
CA LEU A 236 12.85 1.39 -1.42
C LEU A 236 13.12 2.50 -2.46
N ASN A 237 13.92 2.23 -3.49
CA ASN A 237 14.21 3.20 -4.54
C ASN A 237 12.93 3.68 -5.24
N TRP A 238 12.00 2.77 -5.55
CA TRP A 238 10.69 3.14 -6.11
C TRP A 238 9.86 4.03 -5.16
N LEU A 239 9.75 3.68 -3.88
CA LEU A 239 9.00 4.47 -2.90
C LEU A 239 9.58 5.87 -2.74
N LEU A 240 10.91 6.00 -2.70
CA LEU A 240 11.59 7.30 -2.66
C LEU A 240 11.35 8.10 -3.95
N ASN A 241 11.31 7.46 -5.12
CA ASN A 241 10.96 8.12 -6.38
C ASN A 241 9.54 8.68 -6.39
N VAL A 242 8.60 7.95 -5.81
CA VAL A 242 7.19 8.37 -5.78
C VAL A 242 6.93 9.44 -4.72
N TYR A 243 7.50 9.30 -3.52
CA TYR A 243 7.09 10.09 -2.35
C TYR A 243 8.18 10.96 -1.71
N ASP A 244 9.46 10.78 -2.07
CA ASP A 244 10.58 11.58 -1.57
C ASP A 244 11.52 11.98 -2.73
N SER A 245 10.97 12.68 -3.72
CA SER A 245 11.74 13.14 -4.89
C SER A 245 12.84 14.14 -4.53
N GLN A 246 12.74 14.78 -3.36
CA GLN A 246 13.74 15.71 -2.84
C GLN A 246 14.86 14.99 -2.06
N ARG A 247 14.77 13.66 -1.88
CA ARG A 247 15.77 12.84 -1.19
C ARG A 247 16.06 13.34 0.23
N THR A 248 14.99 13.70 0.95
CA THR A 248 15.07 14.10 2.35
C THR A 248 15.43 12.92 3.27
N GLY A 249 15.11 11.69 2.84
CA GLY A 249 15.26 10.47 3.60
C GLY A 249 14.06 10.16 4.50
N GLN A 250 12.95 10.87 4.31
CA GLN A 250 11.73 10.70 5.09
C GLN A 250 10.49 10.79 4.20
N MET A 251 9.45 10.03 4.53
CA MET A 251 8.11 10.19 3.94
C MET A 251 7.03 9.92 4.98
N ARG A 252 5.78 10.29 4.70
CA ARG A 252 4.67 9.98 5.61
C ARG A 252 4.41 8.48 5.62
N VAL A 253 4.06 7.94 6.79
CA VAL A 253 3.60 6.55 6.95
C VAL A 253 2.39 6.27 6.06
N LEU A 254 1.49 7.25 5.88
CA LEU A 254 0.38 7.13 4.93
C LEU A 254 0.89 6.83 3.52
N SER A 255 1.80 7.66 2.99
CA SER A 255 2.37 7.51 1.65
C SER A 255 3.07 6.17 1.46
N PHE A 256 3.86 5.75 2.46
CA PHE A 256 4.52 4.43 2.48
C PHE A 256 3.52 3.28 2.35
N LYS A 257 2.45 3.28 3.15
CA LYS A 257 1.38 2.28 3.09
C LYS A 257 0.63 2.31 1.76
N ILE A 258 0.29 3.50 1.25
CA ILE A 258 -0.43 3.65 -0.02
C ILE A 258 0.39 3.11 -1.18
N GLY A 259 1.70 3.38 -1.24
CA GLY A 259 2.59 2.81 -2.25
C GLY A 259 2.51 1.27 -2.28
N LEU A 260 2.76 0.64 -1.14
CA LEU A 260 2.76 -0.82 -1.02
C LEU A 260 1.38 -1.42 -1.29
N VAL A 261 0.30 -0.84 -0.76
CA VAL A 261 -1.06 -1.37 -0.95
C VAL A 261 -1.58 -1.21 -2.38
N CYS A 262 -1.19 -0.14 -3.08
CA CYS A 262 -1.53 0.00 -4.50
C CYS A 262 -1.00 -1.20 -5.30
N LEU A 263 0.23 -1.64 -5.03
CA LEU A 263 0.91 -2.68 -5.79
C LEU A 263 0.86 -4.08 -5.17
N CYS A 264 0.33 -4.27 -3.96
CA CYS A 264 0.22 -5.60 -3.37
C CYS A 264 -0.79 -6.50 -4.09
N CYS A 265 -0.81 -7.80 -3.82
CA CYS A 265 -1.85 -8.73 -4.25
C CYS A 265 -3.07 -8.68 -3.32
N GLY A 266 -4.28 -8.59 -3.87
CA GLY A 266 -5.51 -8.60 -3.08
C GLY A 266 -6.73 -8.20 -3.91
N HIS A 267 -7.92 -8.35 -3.35
CA HIS A 267 -9.13 -7.87 -4.02
C HIS A 267 -9.15 -6.34 -4.06
N LEU A 268 -9.53 -5.78 -5.21
CA LEU A 268 -9.52 -4.33 -5.42
C LEU A 268 -10.41 -3.59 -4.41
N GLU A 269 -11.57 -4.16 -4.08
CA GLU A 269 -12.48 -3.59 -3.09
C GLU A 269 -11.87 -3.57 -1.68
N GLU A 270 -11.16 -4.64 -1.28
CA GLU A 270 -10.49 -4.72 0.02
C GLU A 270 -9.39 -3.66 0.14
N LYS A 271 -8.62 -3.44 -0.94
CA LYS A 271 -7.64 -2.36 -1.01
C LYS A 271 -8.31 -1.00 -0.82
N TYR A 272 -9.42 -0.73 -1.50
CA TYR A 272 -10.16 0.52 -1.33
C TYR A 272 -10.70 0.69 0.09
N ARG A 273 -11.24 -0.37 0.70
CA ARG A 273 -11.67 -0.37 2.11
C ARG A 273 -10.52 -0.06 3.06
N TYR A 274 -9.36 -0.68 2.83
CA TYR A 274 -8.17 -0.42 3.64
C TYR A 274 -7.67 1.02 3.48
N MET A 275 -7.54 1.51 2.24
CA MET A 275 -7.13 2.88 1.95
C MET A 275 -8.06 3.92 2.61
N PHE A 276 -9.38 3.69 2.56
CA PHE A 276 -10.35 4.54 3.23
C PHE A 276 -10.17 4.51 4.77
N ARG A 277 -9.96 3.32 5.34
CA ARG A 277 -9.72 3.16 6.79
C ARG A 277 -8.49 3.92 7.27
N LEU A 278 -7.45 4.06 6.45
CA LEU A 278 -6.24 4.82 6.82
C LEU A 278 -6.52 6.30 7.08
N ILE A 279 -7.50 6.89 6.41
CA ILE A 279 -7.79 8.33 6.52
C ILE A 279 -9.03 8.63 7.36
N ALA A 280 -9.86 7.62 7.66
CA ALA A 280 -11.05 7.77 8.48
C ALA A 280 -10.70 8.21 9.92
N ASP A 281 -11.56 9.05 10.50
CA ASP A 281 -11.49 9.40 11.91
C ASP A 281 -11.96 8.23 12.82
N PRO A 282 -11.88 8.35 14.16
CA PRO A 282 -12.40 7.34 15.08
C PRO A 282 -13.89 7.01 14.90
N ASN A 283 -14.67 7.94 14.35
CA ASN A 283 -16.09 7.74 14.02
C ASN A 283 -16.31 7.11 12.64
N ARG A 284 -15.23 6.68 11.96
CA ARG A 284 -15.24 6.09 10.61
C ARG A 284 -15.69 7.06 9.51
N LEU A 285 -15.53 8.35 9.76
CA LEU A 285 -15.88 9.45 8.85
C LEU A 285 -14.63 10.08 8.21
N VAL A 286 -14.79 10.50 6.95
CA VAL A 286 -13.74 11.16 6.16
C VAL A 286 -14.26 12.50 5.67
N ASP A 287 -13.55 13.59 5.97
CA ASP A 287 -13.79 14.92 5.41
C ASP A 287 -13.09 15.11 4.05
N GLN A 288 -13.35 16.23 3.39
CA GLN A 288 -12.75 16.54 2.08
C GLN A 288 -11.23 16.59 2.12
N ARG A 289 -10.64 17.10 3.20
CA ARG A 289 -9.19 17.23 3.37
C ARG A 289 -8.54 15.84 3.43
N LYS A 290 -9.08 14.94 4.24
CA LYS A 290 -8.62 13.56 4.42
C LYS A 290 -8.73 12.75 3.13
N LEU A 291 -9.84 12.89 2.40
CA LEU A 291 -9.95 12.27 1.07
C LEU A 291 -8.91 12.85 0.11
N GLY A 292 -8.68 14.17 0.17
CA GLY A 292 -7.64 14.84 -0.59
C GLY A 292 -6.24 14.27 -0.32
N LEU A 293 -5.89 13.98 0.94
CA LEU A 293 -4.60 13.37 1.30
C LEU A 293 -4.42 12.00 0.64
N LEU A 294 -5.45 11.15 0.69
CA LEU A 294 -5.41 9.82 0.05
C LEU A 294 -5.26 9.94 -1.47
N LEU A 295 -6.09 10.75 -2.12
CA LEU A 295 -6.04 10.92 -3.57
C LEU A 295 -4.71 11.55 -4.02
N HIS A 296 -4.17 12.47 -3.23
CA HIS A 296 -2.86 13.06 -3.47
C HIS A 296 -1.74 12.00 -3.43
N ASP A 297 -1.76 11.08 -2.47
CA ASP A 297 -0.79 9.98 -2.43
C ASP A 297 -0.99 9.01 -3.61
N CYS A 298 -2.23 8.62 -3.92
CA CYS A 298 -2.52 7.72 -5.04
C CYS A 298 -2.06 8.31 -6.39
N VAL A 299 -2.23 9.61 -6.62
CA VAL A 299 -1.87 10.24 -7.91
C VAL A 299 -0.35 10.37 -8.10
N GLN A 300 0.46 10.25 -7.03
CA GLN A 300 1.93 10.25 -7.17
C GLN A 300 2.43 9.05 -7.97
N VAL A 301 1.76 7.90 -7.87
CA VAL A 301 2.15 6.67 -8.58
C VAL A 301 2.16 6.86 -10.10
N PRO A 302 1.06 7.27 -10.77
CA PRO A 302 1.09 7.57 -12.19
C PRO A 302 1.90 8.83 -12.52
N ARG A 303 2.08 9.77 -11.58
CA ARG A 303 2.95 10.95 -11.77
C ARG A 303 4.41 10.56 -11.93
N GLN A 304 4.91 9.61 -11.14
CA GLN A 304 6.27 9.12 -11.25
C GLN A 304 6.55 8.48 -12.61
N LEU A 305 5.53 7.90 -13.26
CA LEU A 305 5.61 7.36 -14.62
C LEU A 305 5.40 8.40 -15.73
N GLY A 306 5.20 9.69 -15.39
CA GLY A 306 4.91 10.75 -16.36
C GLY A 306 3.50 10.71 -16.96
N GLU A 307 2.57 9.95 -16.38
CA GLU A 307 1.23 9.71 -16.95
C GLU A 307 0.12 10.52 -16.25
N VAL A 308 0.44 11.36 -15.25
CA VAL A 308 -0.54 12.07 -14.40
C VAL A 308 -1.52 12.95 -15.18
N ALA A 309 -1.12 13.52 -16.32
CA ALA A 309 -1.99 14.34 -17.16
C ALA A 309 -3.24 13.55 -17.64
N ALA A 310 -3.10 12.24 -17.83
CA ALA A 310 -4.20 11.38 -18.19
C ALA A 310 -5.15 11.07 -17.04
N PHE A 311 -4.80 11.39 -15.79
CA PHE A 311 -5.57 11.04 -14.58
C PHE A 311 -6.12 12.27 -13.84
N GLY A 312 -6.37 13.36 -14.57
CA GLY A 312 -6.91 14.61 -14.02
C GLY A 312 -5.85 15.60 -13.54
N GLY A 313 -4.56 15.30 -13.75
CA GLY A 313 -3.46 16.16 -13.32
C GLY A 313 -3.14 16.01 -11.83
N SER A 314 -2.20 16.82 -11.33
CA SER A 314 -1.79 16.77 -9.93
C SER A 314 -2.79 17.40 -8.96
N ASN A 315 -3.74 18.21 -9.45
CA ASN A 315 -4.79 18.77 -8.61
C ASN A 315 -5.91 17.75 -8.38
N ILE A 316 -6.03 17.26 -7.15
CA ILE A 316 -7.02 16.26 -6.75
C ILE A 316 -8.39 16.84 -6.36
N GLU A 317 -8.52 18.15 -6.19
CA GLU A 317 -9.74 18.80 -5.69
C GLU A 317 -10.99 18.51 -6.55
N PRO A 318 -10.93 18.48 -7.90
CA PRO A 318 -12.09 18.09 -8.71
C PRO A 318 -12.57 16.67 -8.41
N SER A 319 -11.63 15.75 -8.12
CA SER A 319 -11.97 14.36 -7.76
C SER A 319 -12.59 14.27 -6.36
N VAL A 320 -12.08 15.04 -5.39
CA VAL A 320 -12.68 15.15 -4.05
C VAL A 320 -14.11 15.68 -4.16
N ARG A 321 -14.31 16.80 -4.85
CA ARG A 321 -15.66 17.38 -5.05
C ARG A 321 -16.60 16.42 -5.76
N SER A 322 -16.12 15.69 -6.76
CA SER A 322 -16.89 14.64 -7.46
C SER A 322 -17.37 13.55 -6.49
N CYS A 323 -16.49 13.07 -5.60
CA CYS A 323 -16.83 12.07 -4.60
C CYS A 323 -17.92 12.57 -3.62
N PHE A 324 -17.74 13.76 -3.06
CA PHE A 324 -18.68 14.35 -2.10
C PHE A 324 -20.04 14.68 -2.74
N THR A 325 -20.04 15.25 -3.95
CA THR A 325 -21.28 15.53 -4.69
C THR A 325 -22.10 14.26 -4.91
N LYS A 326 -21.44 13.13 -5.16
CA LYS A 326 -22.09 11.84 -5.36
C LYS A 326 -22.59 11.20 -4.06
N ALA A 327 -21.93 11.47 -2.92
CA ALA A 327 -22.36 10.98 -1.61
C ALA A 327 -23.66 11.67 -1.13
N GLY A 328 -23.95 12.86 -1.63
CA GLY A 328 -25.15 13.64 -1.34
C GLY A 328 -24.85 15.14 -1.29
N LYS A 329 -25.84 15.98 -1.61
CA LYS A 329 -25.69 17.44 -1.46
C LYS A 329 -25.42 17.79 0.00
N ASP A 330 -24.52 18.76 0.22
CA ASP A 330 -24.21 19.36 1.52
C ASP A 330 -23.66 18.42 2.60
N ARG A 331 -23.09 17.26 2.21
CA ARG A 331 -22.33 16.41 3.15
C ARG A 331 -20.95 16.99 3.42
N GLU A 332 -20.64 17.18 4.71
CA GLU A 332 -19.28 17.55 5.16
C GLU A 332 -18.35 16.33 5.29
N THR A 333 -18.93 15.14 5.50
CA THR A 333 -18.20 13.89 5.68
C THR A 333 -18.81 12.73 4.89
N ILE A 334 -17.98 11.73 4.57
CA ILE A 334 -18.38 10.49 3.91
C ILE A 334 -17.96 9.27 4.72
N GLU A 335 -18.73 8.19 4.58
CA GLU A 335 -18.41 6.84 5.06
C GLU A 335 -17.87 5.96 3.92
N ALA A 336 -17.33 4.79 4.28
CA ALA A 336 -16.74 3.85 3.33
C ALA A 336 -17.70 3.47 2.19
N VAL A 337 -19.00 3.30 2.46
CA VAL A 337 -19.99 2.94 1.44
C VAL A 337 -20.08 3.98 0.32
N HIS A 338 -19.97 5.27 0.65
CA HIS A 338 -20.02 6.35 -0.33
C HIS A 338 -18.74 6.37 -1.18
N PHE A 339 -17.59 6.19 -0.54
CA PHE A 339 -16.30 6.09 -1.23
C PHE A 339 -16.27 4.90 -2.19
N LEU A 340 -16.74 3.73 -1.74
CA LEU A 340 -16.79 2.51 -2.54
C LEU A 340 -17.73 2.65 -3.75
N ALA A 341 -18.91 3.23 -3.54
CA ALA A 341 -19.82 3.54 -4.64
C ALA A 341 -19.18 4.52 -5.64
N TRP A 342 -18.38 5.49 -5.18
CA TRP A 342 -17.64 6.42 -6.03
C TRP A 342 -16.56 5.72 -6.87
N VAL A 343 -15.66 4.94 -6.25
CA VAL A 343 -14.58 4.24 -6.97
C VAL A 343 -15.08 3.17 -7.94
N GLN A 344 -16.25 2.57 -7.69
CA GLN A 344 -16.91 1.65 -8.63
C GLN A 344 -17.28 2.30 -9.98
N GLN A 345 -17.37 3.64 -10.05
CA GLN A 345 -17.52 4.36 -11.32
C GLN A 345 -16.18 4.67 -12.02
N GLU A 346 -15.08 4.11 -11.51
CA GLU A 346 -13.73 4.28 -12.07
C GLU A 346 -13.36 5.76 -12.29
N PRO A 347 -13.36 6.58 -11.22
CA PRO A 347 -13.03 8.00 -11.35
C PRO A 347 -11.65 8.19 -11.96
N GLN A 348 -11.51 9.22 -12.80
CA GLN A 348 -10.32 9.44 -13.61
C GLN A 348 -9.01 9.46 -12.78
N SER A 349 -9.04 9.90 -11.53
CA SER A 349 -7.87 9.92 -10.63
C SER A 349 -7.41 8.55 -10.13
N LEU A 350 -8.27 7.53 -10.17
CA LEU A 350 -7.99 6.19 -9.63
C LEU A 350 -8.22 5.04 -10.63
N VAL A 351 -8.73 5.32 -11.84
CA VAL A 351 -9.02 4.30 -12.86
C VAL A 351 -7.81 3.43 -13.22
N TRP A 352 -6.59 3.96 -13.13
CA TRP A 352 -5.36 3.20 -13.37
C TRP A 352 -5.23 1.98 -12.43
N LEU A 353 -5.70 2.08 -11.18
CA LEU A 353 -5.62 0.98 -10.21
C LEU A 353 -6.61 -0.13 -10.57
N ALA A 354 -7.84 0.24 -10.96
CA ALA A 354 -8.82 -0.73 -11.44
C ALA A 354 -8.34 -1.44 -12.72
N VAL A 355 -7.71 -0.69 -13.63
CA VAL A 355 -7.16 -1.26 -14.87
C VAL A 355 -5.96 -2.15 -14.60
N LEU A 356 -5.08 -1.80 -13.64
CA LEU A 356 -3.98 -2.67 -13.19
C LEU A 356 -4.50 -4.03 -12.73
N HIS A 357 -5.55 -4.05 -11.91
CA HIS A 357 -6.17 -5.30 -11.47
C HIS A 357 -6.79 -6.09 -12.63
N ARG A 358 -7.44 -5.42 -13.60
CA ARG A 358 -7.95 -6.08 -14.82
C ARG A 358 -6.83 -6.72 -15.63
N VAL A 359 -5.72 -6.01 -15.84
CA VAL A 359 -4.56 -6.52 -16.57
C VAL A 359 -4.02 -7.75 -15.84
N ALA A 360 -3.71 -7.64 -14.54
CA ALA A 360 -3.17 -8.72 -13.73
C ALA A 360 -4.05 -9.97 -13.73
N ALA A 361 -5.37 -9.83 -13.54
CA ALA A 361 -6.30 -10.95 -13.50
C ALA A 361 -6.42 -11.68 -14.85
N SER A 362 -6.16 -10.99 -15.95
CA SER A 362 -6.37 -11.51 -17.30
C SER A 362 -5.16 -12.17 -17.94
N GLU A 363 -3.94 -11.96 -17.43
CA GLU A 363 -2.67 -12.31 -18.13
C GLU A 363 -2.63 -13.75 -18.65
N ASN A 364 -3.17 -14.69 -17.89
CA ASN A 364 -3.16 -16.12 -18.20
C ASN A 364 -4.54 -16.65 -18.63
N ILE A 365 -5.55 -15.79 -18.76
CA ILE A 365 -6.90 -16.20 -19.18
C ILE A 365 -6.90 -16.46 -20.69
N GLN A 366 -7.44 -17.61 -21.08
CA GLN A 366 -7.65 -17.98 -22.47
C GLN A 366 -9.13 -17.93 -22.84
N HIS A 367 -9.43 -17.31 -23.96
CA HIS A 367 -10.77 -17.28 -24.55
C HIS A 367 -10.74 -18.03 -25.88
N GLN A 368 -11.61 -19.04 -26.01
CA GLN A 368 -11.77 -19.87 -27.22
C GLN A 368 -12.47 -19.11 -28.35
N VAL A 369 -11.93 -17.96 -28.73
CA VAL A 369 -12.42 -17.07 -29.77
C VAL A 369 -11.26 -16.49 -30.57
N LYS A 370 -11.54 -16.08 -31.80
CA LYS A 370 -10.56 -15.53 -32.72
C LYS A 370 -10.66 -14.01 -32.74
N CYS A 371 -9.52 -13.32 -32.67
CA CYS A 371 -9.49 -11.87 -32.87
C CYS A 371 -9.93 -11.51 -34.29
N ASN A 372 -10.95 -10.65 -34.44
CA ASN A 372 -11.45 -10.24 -35.74
C ASN A 372 -10.44 -9.38 -36.54
N ILE A 373 -9.48 -8.74 -35.86
CA ILE A 373 -8.41 -7.94 -36.49
C ILE A 373 -7.20 -8.80 -36.88
N CYS A 374 -6.36 -9.21 -35.91
CA CYS A 374 -5.11 -9.92 -36.20
C CYS A 374 -5.25 -11.44 -36.40
N LYS A 375 -6.47 -11.98 -36.29
CA LYS A 375 -6.76 -13.41 -36.47
C LYS A 375 -6.09 -14.35 -35.45
N ALA A 376 -5.47 -13.83 -34.39
CA ALA A 376 -4.92 -14.64 -33.29
C ALA A 376 -6.02 -15.49 -32.62
N TYR A 377 -5.66 -16.73 -32.28
CA TYR A 377 -6.52 -17.72 -31.63
C TYR A 377 -5.65 -18.71 -30.81
N PRO A 378 -6.03 -19.06 -29.56
CA PRO A 378 -7.07 -18.39 -28.76
C PRO A 378 -6.64 -16.96 -28.39
N ILE A 379 -7.60 -16.11 -28.01
CA ILE A 379 -7.25 -14.82 -27.39
C ILE A 379 -6.76 -15.10 -25.96
N VAL A 380 -5.53 -14.70 -25.66
CA VAL A 380 -4.93 -14.75 -24.32
C VAL A 380 -4.82 -13.33 -23.77
N GLY A 381 -5.13 -13.11 -22.50
CA GLY A 381 -5.20 -11.78 -21.91
C GLY A 381 -6.61 -11.18 -21.97
N LEU A 382 -6.69 -9.85 -21.98
CA LEU A 382 -7.96 -9.16 -22.14
C LEU A 382 -8.60 -9.43 -23.50
N ARG A 383 -9.88 -9.83 -23.46
CA ARG A 383 -10.78 -9.89 -24.62
C ARG A 383 -11.72 -8.70 -24.58
N TYR A 384 -11.82 -8.01 -25.72
CA TYR A 384 -12.73 -6.89 -25.90
C TYR A 384 -13.82 -7.28 -26.89
N ARG A 385 -15.06 -7.28 -26.42
CA ARG A 385 -16.23 -7.53 -27.27
C ARG A 385 -16.90 -6.22 -27.64
N CYS A 386 -17.14 -6.00 -28.92
CA CYS A 386 -17.89 -4.83 -29.37
C CYS A 386 -19.37 -4.99 -29.04
N LEU A 387 -19.97 -3.95 -28.44
CA LEU A 387 -21.41 -3.94 -28.12
C LEU A 387 -22.29 -3.52 -29.30
N LYS A 388 -21.69 -3.03 -30.40
CA LYS A 388 -22.41 -2.60 -31.62
C LYS A 388 -22.20 -3.55 -32.80
N CYS A 389 -21.01 -4.13 -32.94
CA CYS A 389 -20.70 -5.03 -34.04
C CYS A 389 -21.07 -6.46 -33.64
N LEU A 390 -21.84 -7.15 -34.48
CA LEU A 390 -22.24 -8.54 -34.22
C LEU A 390 -21.01 -9.45 -34.16
N SER A 391 -20.87 -10.19 -33.05
CA SER A 391 -19.81 -11.20 -32.83
C SER A 391 -18.40 -10.70 -33.16
N PHE A 392 -18.11 -9.44 -32.81
CA PHE A 392 -16.81 -8.84 -33.01
C PHE A 392 -16.01 -8.86 -31.70
N ASP A 393 -14.91 -9.60 -31.73
CA ASP A 393 -13.96 -9.79 -30.64
C ASP A 393 -12.58 -9.27 -31.04
N MET A 394 -11.92 -8.60 -30.11
CA MET A 394 -10.60 -8.05 -30.30
C MET A 394 -9.68 -8.46 -29.15
N CYS A 395 -8.46 -8.88 -29.46
CA CYS A 395 -7.46 -9.21 -28.46
C CYS A 395 -6.84 -7.94 -27.86
N GLN A 396 -6.22 -8.10 -26.69
CA GLN A 396 -5.51 -7.04 -25.98
C GLN A 396 -4.58 -6.22 -26.86
N ARG A 397 -3.71 -6.87 -27.65
CA ARG A 397 -2.75 -6.18 -28.53
C ARG A 397 -3.46 -5.28 -29.54
N CYS A 398 -4.50 -5.78 -30.22
CA CYS A 398 -5.23 -5.00 -31.21
C CYS A 398 -6.01 -3.84 -30.59
N PHE A 399 -6.59 -4.03 -29.41
CA PHE A 399 -7.28 -2.96 -28.68
C PHE A 399 -6.28 -1.89 -28.22
N PHE A 400 -5.15 -2.28 -27.65
CA PHE A 400 -4.11 -1.37 -27.16
C PHE A 400 -3.51 -0.53 -28.29
N ASP A 401 -3.25 -1.14 -29.44
CA ASP A 401 -2.79 -0.45 -30.65
C ASP A 401 -3.87 0.46 -31.29
N GLY A 402 -5.12 0.36 -30.83
CA GLY A 402 -6.25 1.05 -31.44
C GLY A 402 -6.51 0.63 -32.89
N ARG A 403 -6.26 -0.64 -33.23
CA ARG A 403 -6.52 -1.17 -34.58
C ARG A 403 -8.02 -1.16 -34.86
N SER A 404 -8.39 -0.85 -36.09
CA SER A 404 -9.77 -0.89 -36.55
C SER A 404 -9.91 -1.76 -37.80
N GLY A 405 -11.11 -2.32 -38.00
CA GLY A 405 -11.45 -3.15 -39.15
C GLY A 405 -12.52 -2.47 -39.99
N LYS A 406 -12.76 -2.96 -41.22
CA LYS A 406 -13.69 -2.33 -42.18
C LYS A 406 -15.09 -2.02 -41.61
N SER A 407 -15.61 -2.84 -40.69
CA SER A 407 -16.94 -2.69 -40.07
C SER A 407 -16.92 -2.21 -38.61
N HIS A 408 -15.75 -1.98 -38.02
CA HIS A 408 -15.61 -1.63 -36.61
C HIS A 408 -14.90 -0.28 -36.44
N LYS A 409 -15.59 0.68 -35.79
CA LYS A 409 -15.02 1.98 -35.42
C LYS A 409 -14.52 1.94 -33.98
N ILE A 410 -13.37 2.58 -33.73
CA ILE A 410 -12.75 2.68 -32.39
C ILE A 410 -13.67 3.34 -31.36
N THR A 411 -14.62 4.17 -31.81
CA THR A 411 -15.62 4.83 -30.95
C THR A 411 -16.75 3.90 -30.50
N HIS A 412 -16.81 2.66 -31.01
CA HIS A 412 -17.81 1.72 -30.53
C HIS A 412 -17.49 1.30 -29.09
N PRO A 413 -18.49 1.25 -28.20
CA PRO A 413 -18.28 0.78 -26.84
C PRO A 413 -17.86 -0.70 -26.84
N MET A 414 -16.80 -0.98 -26.10
CA MET A 414 -16.24 -2.31 -25.90
C MET A 414 -16.48 -2.75 -24.46
N ARG A 415 -16.73 -4.04 -24.25
CA ARG A 415 -16.84 -4.67 -22.94
C ARG A 415 -15.77 -5.73 -22.76
#